data_AF-A0A1A8IEJ6-F1
#
_entry.id   AF-A0A1A8IEJ6-F1
#
_cell.length_a   1.000
_cell.length_b   1.000
_cell.length_c   1.000
_cell.angle_alpha   90.00
_cell.angle_beta   90.00
_cell.angle_gamma   90.00
#
_symmetry.space_group_name_H-M   'P 1'
#
loop_
_entity.id
_entity.type
_entity.pdbx_description
1 polymer ?
#
loop_
_entity_poly.entity_id
_entity_poly.type
_entity_poly.pdbx_seq_one_letter_code
_entity_poly.pdbx_strand_id
1 'polypeptide(L)'
;MVTEERDRKQEDKHIQHALKTCGYPTWAINKGKQQTTTERKEQPKQRTRNPERQEPKPVITLPYIRGITEKIRATMKKHNINTPTKPYTTVRNRLVHPKDKISAGFKCGVVYEIPCKLCNKTYIGETGRQLNTRTIEHRKECEKETSRKHTRAAKHEAESTIKKSAATDHCTRENHVMDWDNTRIINTEQQKYKRWIKEAIEIRRRGCGTMIRDDGVYSLDRAWDCIIGEGRAGSRGRQRPLLPADK
;
A
#
# COMPACT_ATOMS: atom_id res chain seq x y z
N MET A 1 3.63 -47.09 -13.25
CA MET A 1 4.90 -46.35 -13.10
C MET A 1 5.93 -47.11 -13.92
N VAL A 2 6.46 -46.53 -14.99
CA VAL A 2 7.37 -47.23 -15.90
C VAL A 2 8.77 -47.28 -15.30
N THR A 3 9.17 -48.48 -14.85
CA THR A 3 10.41 -48.72 -14.11
C THR A 3 11.56 -49.22 -14.99
N GLU A 4 11.27 -49.76 -16.18
CA GLU A 4 12.29 -50.32 -17.08
C GLU A 4 12.71 -49.34 -18.19
N GLU A 5 14.00 -49.36 -18.54
CA GLU A 5 14.59 -48.47 -19.54
C GLU A 5 14.09 -48.73 -20.97
N ARG A 6 13.62 -49.96 -21.23
CA ARG A 6 13.06 -50.36 -22.54
C ARG A 6 11.69 -49.72 -22.75
N ASP A 7 10.84 -49.79 -21.74
CA ASP A 7 9.49 -49.22 -21.76
C ASP A 7 9.52 -47.70 -21.89
N ARG A 8 10.47 -47.03 -21.21
CA ARG A 8 10.69 -45.58 -21.38
C ARG A 8 11.00 -45.18 -22.82
N LYS A 9 11.85 -45.95 -23.51
CA LYS A 9 12.17 -45.68 -24.93
C LYS A 9 10.98 -45.91 -25.85
N GLN A 10 10.09 -46.83 -25.49
CA GLN A 10 8.88 -47.11 -26.25
C GLN A 10 7.83 -46.01 -26.06
N GLU A 11 7.64 -45.55 -24.82
CA GLU A 11 6.79 -44.39 -24.52
C GLU A 11 7.33 -43.11 -25.19
N ASP A 12 8.65 -42.88 -25.17
CA ASP A 12 9.26 -41.71 -25.80
C ASP A 12 9.00 -41.65 -27.32
N LYS A 13 9.02 -42.82 -27.99
CA LYS A 13 8.68 -42.94 -29.40
C LYS A 13 7.20 -42.69 -29.64
N HIS A 14 6.33 -43.21 -28.77
CA HIS A 14 4.89 -43.01 -28.84
C HIS A 14 4.53 -41.53 -28.69
N ILE A 15 5.11 -40.84 -27.72
CA ILE A 15 4.90 -39.40 -27.47
C ILE A 15 5.41 -38.57 -28.66
N GLN A 16 6.59 -38.89 -29.19
CA GLN A 16 7.12 -38.21 -30.38
C GLN A 16 6.19 -38.37 -31.59
N HIS A 17 5.66 -39.57 -31.81
CA HIS A 17 4.72 -39.84 -32.88
C HIS A 17 3.43 -39.04 -32.69
N ALA A 18 2.82 -39.09 -31.50
CA ALA A 18 1.59 -38.36 -31.19
C ALA A 18 1.75 -36.84 -31.39
N LEU A 19 2.84 -36.25 -30.89
CA LEU A 19 3.11 -34.81 -31.05
C LEU A 19 3.32 -34.41 -32.51
N LYS A 20 3.96 -35.28 -33.31
CA LYS A 20 4.14 -35.05 -34.74
C LYS A 20 2.80 -35.12 -35.49
N THR A 21 1.93 -36.08 -35.15
CA THR A 21 0.57 -36.20 -35.71
C THR A 21 -0.28 -34.97 -35.36
N CYS A 22 -0.11 -34.39 -34.16
CA CYS A 22 -0.75 -33.15 -33.75
C CYS A 22 -0.16 -31.88 -34.39
N GLY A 23 0.73 -31.99 -35.38
CA GLY A 23 1.26 -30.86 -36.14
C GLY A 23 2.33 -30.03 -35.43
N TYR A 24 2.89 -30.52 -34.31
CA TYR A 24 3.97 -29.81 -33.64
C TYR A 24 5.27 -29.90 -34.46
N PRO A 25 5.98 -28.78 -34.67
CA PRO A 25 7.23 -28.80 -35.41
C PRO A 25 8.33 -29.52 -34.63
N THR A 26 9.17 -30.26 -35.35
CA THR A 26 10.22 -31.13 -34.77
C THR A 26 11.20 -30.38 -33.86
N TRP A 27 11.51 -29.12 -34.18
CA TRP A 27 12.39 -28.28 -33.35
C TRP A 27 11.81 -28.01 -31.96
N ALA A 28 10.48 -27.87 -31.83
CA ALA A 28 9.82 -27.59 -30.54
C ALA A 28 9.83 -28.83 -29.63
N ILE A 29 9.60 -30.01 -30.21
CA ILE A 29 9.69 -31.30 -29.51
C ILE A 29 11.12 -31.53 -29.01
N ASN A 30 12.12 -31.27 -29.85
CA ASN A 30 13.53 -31.42 -29.50
C ASN A 30 13.97 -30.43 -28.41
N LYS A 31 13.47 -29.19 -28.45
CA LYS A 31 13.74 -28.18 -27.42
C LYS A 31 13.16 -28.58 -26.05
N GLY A 32 11.96 -29.17 -26.03
CA GLY A 32 11.37 -29.74 -24.81
C GLY A 32 12.19 -30.89 -24.22
N LYS A 33 12.71 -31.80 -25.08
CA LYS A 33 13.63 -32.88 -24.64
C LYS A 33 14.97 -32.35 -24.13
N GLN A 34 15.49 -31.27 -24.72
CA GLN A 34 16.70 -30.61 -24.22
C GLN A 34 16.47 -30.03 -22.84
N GLN A 35 15.35 -29.35 -22.60
CA GLN A 35 15.02 -28.78 -21.28
C GLN A 35 14.97 -29.85 -20.19
N THR A 36 14.27 -30.98 -20.41
CA THR A 36 14.17 -32.07 -19.43
C THR A 36 15.48 -32.82 -19.21
N THR A 37 16.35 -32.89 -20.21
CA THR A 37 17.70 -33.48 -20.05
C THR A 37 18.70 -32.51 -19.42
N THR A 38 18.57 -31.19 -19.63
CA THR A 38 19.34 -30.19 -18.86
C THR A 38 18.91 -30.10 -17.40
N GLU A 39 17.62 -30.27 -17.09
CA GLU A 39 17.13 -30.34 -15.71
C GLU A 39 17.60 -31.63 -15.01
N ARG A 40 17.73 -32.75 -15.72
CA ARG A 40 18.35 -33.99 -15.21
C ARG A 40 19.88 -33.96 -15.19
N LYS A 41 20.53 -33.08 -15.95
CA LYS A 41 21.97 -32.79 -15.92
C LYS A 41 22.27 -31.48 -15.18
N GLU A 42 21.55 -31.21 -14.09
CA GLU A 42 22.12 -30.43 -12.99
C GLU A 42 23.19 -31.27 -12.29
N GLN A 43 24.26 -31.60 -13.00
CA GLN A 43 25.55 -31.72 -12.34
C GLN A 43 25.78 -30.37 -11.66
N PRO A 44 26.13 -30.33 -10.36
CA PRO A 44 26.39 -29.07 -9.70
C PRO A 44 27.48 -28.40 -10.53
N LYS A 45 27.15 -27.26 -11.16
CA LYS A 45 28.18 -26.38 -11.71
C LYS A 45 29.09 -26.09 -10.54
N GLN A 46 30.23 -26.78 -10.49
CA GLN A 46 31.36 -26.36 -9.68
C GLN A 46 31.72 -25.00 -10.26
N ARG A 47 31.08 -23.97 -9.72
CA ARG A 47 31.59 -22.61 -9.78
C ARG A 47 33.02 -22.78 -9.31
N THR A 48 33.99 -22.60 -10.21
CA THR A 48 35.38 -22.42 -9.85
C THR A 48 35.37 -21.47 -8.67
N ARG A 49 35.61 -22.04 -7.49
CA ARG A 49 35.51 -21.33 -6.22
C ARG A 49 36.80 -20.55 -6.20
N ASN A 50 36.78 -19.34 -6.77
CA ASN A 50 37.84 -18.40 -6.53
C ASN A 50 37.98 -18.32 -5.00
N PRO A 51 39.16 -18.59 -4.42
CA PRO A 51 39.32 -18.68 -2.96
C PRO A 51 38.99 -17.36 -2.25
N GLU A 52 38.91 -16.27 -3.01
CA GLU A 52 38.58 -14.92 -2.55
C GLU A 52 37.09 -14.59 -2.73
N ARG A 53 36.18 -15.45 -2.24
CA ARG A 53 34.77 -15.04 -2.13
C ARG A 53 34.62 -14.10 -0.94
N GLN A 54 34.75 -12.80 -1.22
CA GLN A 54 34.26 -11.76 -0.29
C GLN A 54 32.84 -12.13 0.13
N GLU A 55 32.57 -12.11 1.45
CA GLU A 55 31.25 -12.36 1.98
C GLU A 55 30.21 -11.47 1.27
N PRO A 56 29.00 -11.98 1.00
CA PRO A 56 27.98 -11.21 0.33
C PRO A 56 27.67 -9.95 1.16
N LYS A 57 27.98 -8.78 0.59
CA LYS A 57 27.74 -7.49 1.24
C LYS A 57 26.25 -7.35 1.56
N PRO A 58 25.87 -6.89 2.77
CA PRO A 58 24.47 -6.61 3.08
C PRO A 58 23.92 -5.57 2.08
N VAL A 59 22.70 -5.81 1.59
CA VAL A 59 22.08 -4.99 0.54
C VAL A 59 20.85 -4.28 1.09
N ILE A 60 20.81 -2.95 0.97
CA ILE A 60 19.65 -2.13 1.32
C ILE A 60 19.21 -1.35 0.09
N THR A 61 17.98 -1.59 -0.39
CA THR A 61 17.46 -0.86 -1.55
C THR A 61 16.77 0.41 -1.11
N LEU A 62 17.15 1.56 -1.69
CA LEU A 62 16.58 2.87 -1.37
C LEU A 62 15.83 3.48 -2.56
N PRO A 63 14.74 4.23 -2.34
CA PRO A 63 14.19 5.09 -3.39
C PRO A 63 15.18 6.21 -3.72
N TYR A 64 15.29 6.58 -4.99
CA TYR A 64 16.11 7.71 -5.41
C TYR A 64 15.41 9.03 -5.07
N ILE A 65 15.99 9.80 -4.15
CA ILE A 65 15.59 11.14 -3.75
C ILE A 65 16.84 12.02 -3.86
N ARG A 66 16.84 12.93 -4.83
CA ARG A 66 17.97 13.81 -5.14
C ARG A 66 18.46 14.53 -3.89
N GLY A 67 19.75 14.41 -3.61
CA GLY A 67 20.46 15.06 -2.50
C GLY A 67 20.45 14.29 -1.18
N ILE A 68 19.47 13.41 -0.95
CA ILE A 68 19.36 12.62 0.28
C ILE A 68 19.94 11.22 0.05
N THR A 69 19.47 10.54 -0.98
CA THR A 69 19.84 9.15 -1.23
C THR A 69 21.31 9.00 -1.58
N GLU A 70 21.92 9.98 -2.26
CA GLU A 70 23.34 10.03 -2.57
C GLU A 70 24.19 10.14 -1.31
N LYS A 71 23.79 10.99 -0.35
CA LYS A 71 24.47 11.14 0.94
C LYS A 71 24.38 9.85 1.75
N ILE A 72 23.19 9.24 1.82
CA ILE A 72 22.99 7.96 2.51
C ILE A 72 23.84 6.87 1.86
N ARG A 73 23.82 6.76 0.53
CA ARG A 73 24.64 5.80 -0.23
C ARG A 73 26.13 6.01 0.05
N ALA A 74 26.61 7.25 0.08
CA ALA A 74 28.01 7.56 0.36
C ALA A 74 28.41 7.09 1.76
N THR A 75 27.58 7.32 2.77
CA THR A 75 27.81 6.83 4.14
C THR A 75 27.76 5.31 4.21
N MET A 76 26.74 4.66 3.64
CA MET A 76 26.57 3.20 3.64
C MET A 76 27.72 2.48 2.93
N LYS A 77 28.30 3.08 1.89
CA LYS A 77 29.47 2.55 1.19
C LYS A 77 30.70 2.46 2.11
N LYS A 78 30.89 3.40 3.05
CA LYS A 78 31.98 3.35 4.05
C LYS A 78 31.85 2.15 4.98
N HIS A 79 30.62 1.71 5.25
CA HIS A 79 30.32 0.54 6.08
C HIS A 79 30.23 -0.76 5.25
N ASN A 80 30.71 -0.77 4.01
CA ASN A 80 30.67 -1.94 3.11
C ASN A 80 29.25 -2.47 2.83
N ILE A 81 28.23 -1.61 2.90
CA ILE A 81 26.83 -1.94 2.61
C ILE A 81 26.49 -1.53 1.17
N ASN A 82 25.98 -2.47 0.38
CA ASN A 82 25.55 -2.20 -0.98
C ASN A 82 24.17 -1.52 -0.97
N THR A 83 24.06 -0.34 -1.59
CA THR A 83 22.83 0.45 -1.59
C THR A 83 22.32 0.76 -3.00
N PRO A 84 21.74 -0.24 -3.69
CA PRO A 84 21.10 -0.01 -4.99
C PRO A 84 19.92 0.95 -4.84
N THR A 85 19.74 1.81 -5.85
CA THR A 85 18.65 2.79 -5.89
C THR A 85 17.57 2.37 -6.85
N LYS A 86 16.32 2.50 -6.42
CA LYS A 86 15.14 2.28 -7.24
C LYS A 86 14.44 3.63 -7.49
N PRO A 87 14.02 3.95 -8.72
CA PRO A 87 13.20 5.14 -8.94
C PRO A 87 11.84 4.98 -8.23
N TYR A 88 11.31 6.08 -7.71
CA TYR A 88 10.01 6.07 -7.01
C TYR A 88 8.85 5.69 -7.95
N THR A 89 8.89 6.21 -9.19
CA THR A 89 7.96 5.84 -10.26
C THR A 89 8.72 5.34 -11.48
N THR A 90 8.21 4.29 -12.12
CA THR A 90 8.76 3.80 -13.38
C THR A 90 8.11 4.53 -14.55
N VAL A 91 8.84 4.67 -15.66
CA VAL A 91 8.31 5.26 -16.91
C VAL A 91 7.06 4.51 -17.37
N ARG A 92 7.09 3.18 -17.28
CA ARG A 92 5.94 2.31 -17.57
C ARG A 92 4.71 2.69 -16.72
N ASN A 93 4.88 2.88 -15.42
CA ASN A 93 3.77 3.27 -14.54
C ASN A 93 3.19 4.64 -14.87
N ARG A 94 3.97 5.54 -15.50
CA ARG A 94 3.50 6.88 -15.88
C ARG A 94 2.85 6.91 -17.26
N LEU A 95 3.36 6.13 -18.21
CA LEU A 95 2.92 6.19 -19.60
C LEU A 95 1.91 5.10 -19.96
N VAL A 96 1.99 3.93 -19.34
CA VAL A 96 1.25 2.74 -19.79
C VAL A 96 0.21 2.34 -18.74
N HIS A 97 -1.05 2.63 -19.05
CA HIS A 97 -2.21 2.23 -18.27
C HIS A 97 -3.09 1.32 -19.14
N PRO A 98 -2.83 0.00 -19.18
CA PRO A 98 -3.55 -0.92 -20.06
C PRO A 98 -4.98 -1.21 -19.60
N LYS A 99 -5.35 -0.78 -18.38
CA LYS A 99 -6.68 -0.98 -17.78
C LYS A 99 -7.36 0.36 -17.59
N ASP A 100 -8.68 0.33 -17.65
CA ASP A 100 -9.50 1.50 -17.38
C ASP A 100 -9.35 2.00 -15.95
N LYS A 101 -9.53 3.31 -15.79
CA LYS A 101 -9.49 3.95 -14.47
C LYS A 101 -10.74 3.58 -13.69
N ILE A 102 -10.54 2.98 -12.52
CA ILE A 102 -11.62 2.71 -11.57
C ILE A 102 -12.03 4.04 -10.92
N SER A 103 -13.33 4.34 -10.91
CA SER A 103 -13.86 5.54 -10.23
C SER A 103 -13.58 5.48 -8.72
N ALA A 104 -13.54 6.64 -8.06
CA ALA A 104 -13.13 6.71 -6.65
C ALA A 104 -13.97 5.81 -5.73
N GLY A 105 -15.28 5.75 -5.93
CA GLY A 105 -16.19 4.96 -5.08
C GLY A 105 -15.95 3.44 -5.12
N PHE A 106 -15.41 2.90 -6.21
CA PHE A 106 -15.17 1.46 -6.37
C PHE A 106 -13.74 1.04 -6.01
N LYS A 107 -12.90 1.96 -5.52
CA LYS A 107 -11.55 1.61 -5.09
C LYS A 107 -11.57 0.86 -3.76
N CYS A 108 -10.74 -0.17 -3.69
CA CYS A 108 -10.47 -0.96 -2.47
C CYS A 108 -9.11 -0.57 -1.87
N GLY A 109 -8.91 -0.86 -0.58
CA GLY A 109 -7.64 -0.59 0.09
C GLY A 109 -7.33 0.90 0.13
N VAL A 110 -8.26 1.70 0.66
CA VAL A 110 -8.16 3.16 0.67
C VAL A 110 -8.24 3.70 2.10
N VAL A 111 -7.53 4.80 2.33
CA VAL A 111 -7.72 5.69 3.47
C VAL A 111 -8.53 6.87 2.96
N TYR A 112 -9.68 7.11 3.56
CA TYR A 112 -10.64 8.09 3.09
C TYR A 112 -11.02 9.05 4.21
N GLU A 113 -11.60 10.17 3.81
CA GLU A 113 -12.14 11.19 4.70
C GLU A 113 -13.62 11.44 4.41
N ILE A 114 -14.37 11.73 5.46
CA ILE A 114 -15.77 12.17 5.41
C ILE A 114 -15.88 13.44 6.26
N PRO A 115 -16.10 14.61 5.65
CA PRO A 115 -16.28 15.84 6.42
C PRO A 115 -17.66 15.89 7.08
N CYS A 116 -17.77 16.66 8.16
CA CYS A 116 -19.07 17.02 8.74
C CYS A 116 -19.63 18.25 8.01
N LYS A 117 -20.96 18.30 7.81
CA LYS A 117 -21.61 19.48 7.19
C LYS A 117 -21.69 20.69 8.12
N LEU A 118 -21.72 20.44 9.43
CA LEU A 118 -22.00 21.47 10.45
C LEU A 118 -20.76 21.92 11.22
N CYS A 119 -19.67 21.15 11.20
CA CYS A 119 -18.43 21.52 11.88
C CYS A 119 -17.18 21.20 11.07
N ASN A 120 -16.08 21.85 11.39
CA ASN A 120 -14.79 21.68 10.71
C ASN A 120 -14.08 20.34 11.04
N LYS A 121 -14.78 19.39 11.66
CA LYS A 121 -14.24 18.08 11.98
C LYS A 121 -14.43 17.14 10.79
N THR A 122 -13.45 16.28 10.58
CA THR A 122 -13.44 15.29 9.50
C THR A 122 -13.20 13.90 10.08
N TYR A 123 -14.01 12.93 9.69
CA TYR A 123 -13.74 11.53 10.00
C TYR A 123 -12.70 10.99 9.02
N ILE A 124 -11.66 10.31 9.52
CA ILE A 124 -10.69 9.59 8.71
C ILE A 124 -10.82 8.11 9.04
N GLY A 125 -10.89 7.27 8.02
CA GLY A 125 -10.97 5.83 8.19
C GLY A 125 -10.26 5.05 7.10
N GLU A 126 -9.94 3.80 7.37
CA GLU A 126 -9.49 2.82 6.37
C GLU A 126 -10.60 1.89 5.90
N THR A 127 -10.48 1.40 4.67
CA THR A 127 -11.23 0.23 4.21
C THR A 127 -10.41 -0.63 3.27
N GLY A 128 -10.42 -1.94 3.51
CA GLY A 128 -9.96 -2.94 2.55
C GLY A 128 -10.98 -3.26 1.46
N ARG A 129 -12.27 -2.96 1.70
CA ARG A 129 -13.39 -3.17 0.76
C ARG A 129 -13.60 -1.92 -0.11
N GLN A 130 -14.55 -1.99 -1.04
CA GLN A 130 -14.92 -0.84 -1.86
C GLN A 130 -15.37 0.33 -0.96
N LEU A 131 -14.90 1.54 -1.28
CA LEU A 131 -15.23 2.75 -0.54
C LEU A 131 -16.74 2.96 -0.44
N ASN A 132 -17.47 2.82 -1.54
CA ASN A 132 -18.92 3.04 -1.57
C ASN A 132 -19.67 2.14 -0.58
N THR A 133 -19.32 0.85 -0.55
CA THR A 133 -19.89 -0.09 0.43
C THR A 133 -19.66 0.38 1.85
N ARG A 134 -18.45 0.86 2.16
CA ARG A 134 -18.12 1.34 3.50
C ARG A 134 -18.86 2.64 3.86
N THR A 135 -18.98 3.57 2.92
CA THR A 135 -19.74 4.81 3.10
C THR A 135 -21.22 4.51 3.37
N ILE A 136 -21.82 3.58 2.63
CA ILE A 136 -23.22 3.16 2.83
C ILE A 136 -23.41 2.51 4.21
N GLU A 137 -22.48 1.67 4.67
CA GLU A 137 -22.52 1.08 6.02
C GLU A 137 -22.54 2.17 7.11
N HIS A 138 -21.63 3.14 7.02
CA HIS A 138 -21.58 4.25 7.97
C HIS A 138 -22.83 5.10 7.93
N ARG A 139 -23.35 5.41 6.74
CA ARG A 139 -24.59 6.17 6.57
C ARG A 139 -25.77 5.49 7.22
N LYS A 140 -25.99 4.20 6.92
CA LYS A 140 -27.08 3.40 7.51
C LYS A 140 -26.97 3.33 9.03
N GLU A 141 -25.76 3.21 9.56
CA GLU A 141 -25.54 3.20 11.00
C GLU A 141 -25.90 4.55 11.64
N CYS A 142 -25.45 5.65 11.05
CA CYS A 142 -25.79 6.99 11.52
C CYS A 142 -27.30 7.25 11.47
N GLU A 143 -27.96 6.90 10.37
CA GLU A 143 -29.41 7.02 10.21
C GLU A 143 -30.17 6.17 11.24
N LYS A 144 -29.72 4.95 11.49
CA LYS A 144 -30.32 4.06 12.50
C LYS A 144 -30.23 4.66 13.89
N GLU A 145 -29.07 5.19 14.28
CA GLU A 145 -28.88 5.72 15.64
C GLU A 145 -29.57 7.07 15.83
N THR A 146 -29.63 7.92 14.81
CA THR A 146 -30.34 9.22 14.86
C THR A 146 -31.86 9.06 14.82
N SER A 147 -32.38 8.05 14.11
CA SER A 147 -33.82 7.78 14.02
C SER A 147 -34.40 7.06 15.24
N ARG A 148 -33.56 6.51 16.11
CA ARG A 148 -34.02 5.86 17.35
C ARG A 148 -34.55 6.91 18.31
N LYS A 149 -35.86 6.89 18.52
CA LYS A 149 -36.51 7.65 19.59
C LYS A 149 -36.13 7.02 20.93
N HIS A 150 -35.22 7.65 21.64
CA HIS A 150 -34.86 7.26 23.01
C HIS A 150 -35.76 7.98 24.02
N THR A 151 -36.21 7.27 25.06
CA THR A 151 -36.72 7.92 26.28
C THR A 151 -35.57 8.67 26.96
N ARG A 152 -35.86 9.64 27.84
CA ARG A 152 -34.81 10.50 28.44
C ARG A 152 -33.70 9.72 29.15
N ALA A 153 -34.05 8.61 29.81
CA ALA A 153 -33.10 7.70 30.45
C ALA A 153 -32.27 6.91 29.41
N ALA A 154 -32.93 6.33 28.40
CA ALA A 154 -32.27 5.59 27.33
C ALA A 154 -31.36 6.47 26.46
N LYS A 155 -31.63 7.78 26.38
CA LYS A 155 -30.78 8.74 25.66
C LYS A 155 -29.46 8.96 26.40
N HIS A 156 -29.51 9.15 27.72
CA HIS A 156 -28.32 9.32 28.54
C HIS A 156 -27.42 8.07 28.51
N GLU A 157 -28.03 6.88 28.55
CA GLU A 157 -27.31 5.61 28.39
C GLU A 157 -26.76 5.40 26.97
N ALA A 158 -27.50 5.82 25.93
CA ALA A 158 -27.05 5.75 24.54
C ALA A 158 -25.92 6.75 24.22
N GLU A 159 -25.85 7.88 24.93
CA GLU A 159 -24.77 8.86 24.84
C GLU A 159 -23.52 8.44 25.64
N SER A 160 -23.70 7.66 26.72
CA SER A 160 -22.59 7.10 27.49
C SER A 160 -21.99 5.85 26.84
N THR A 161 -22.74 5.16 25.99
CA THR A 161 -22.28 3.93 25.33
C THR A 161 -21.46 4.23 24.08
N ILE A 162 -20.30 3.58 23.99
CA ILE A 162 -19.37 3.73 22.87
C ILE A 162 -19.95 3.06 21.62
N LYS A 163 -20.23 3.86 20.58
CA LYS A 163 -20.79 3.40 19.30
C LYS A 163 -19.72 2.69 18.44
N LYS A 164 -20.10 2.00 17.36
CA LYS A 164 -19.14 1.21 16.55
C LYS A 164 -18.16 2.03 15.72
N SER A 165 -18.49 3.28 15.38
CA SER A 165 -17.58 4.15 14.61
C SER A 165 -17.54 5.57 15.18
N ALA A 166 -16.41 6.26 15.01
CA ALA A 166 -16.24 7.64 15.45
C ALA A 166 -17.18 8.60 14.69
N ALA A 167 -17.50 8.30 13.43
CA ALA A 167 -18.50 9.05 12.67
C ALA A 167 -19.90 8.93 13.29
N THR A 168 -20.34 7.71 13.61
CA THR A 168 -21.63 7.45 14.26
C THR A 168 -21.73 8.10 15.64
N ASP A 169 -20.64 8.06 16.40
CA ASP A 169 -20.54 8.70 17.71
C ASP A 169 -20.71 10.22 17.59
N HIS A 170 -20.01 10.86 16.65
CA HIS A 170 -20.15 12.29 16.36
C HIS A 170 -21.59 12.66 15.96
N CYS A 171 -22.20 11.90 15.05
CA CYS A 171 -23.59 12.13 14.63
C CYS A 171 -24.57 12.03 15.81
N THR A 172 -24.36 11.07 16.72
CA THR A 172 -25.27 10.86 17.86
C THR A 172 -25.08 11.93 18.92
N ARG A 173 -23.84 12.23 19.32
CA ARG A 173 -23.53 13.13 20.44
C ARG A 173 -23.73 14.60 20.10
N GLU A 174 -23.31 15.01 18.90
CA GLU A 174 -23.39 16.40 18.45
C GLU A 174 -24.65 16.67 17.62
N ASN A 175 -25.46 15.63 17.34
CA ASN A 175 -26.64 15.70 16.46
C ASN A 175 -26.31 16.30 15.08
N HIS A 176 -25.14 15.95 14.55
CA HIS A 176 -24.63 16.47 13.29
C HIS A 176 -24.85 15.53 12.10
N VAL A 177 -24.90 16.11 10.90
CA VAL A 177 -25.01 15.37 9.64
C VAL A 177 -23.65 15.33 8.94
N MET A 178 -23.19 14.12 8.61
CA MET A 178 -22.00 13.94 7.79
C MET A 178 -22.26 14.26 6.32
N ASP A 179 -21.21 14.71 5.65
CA ASP A 179 -21.21 14.93 4.22
C ASP A 179 -20.73 13.69 3.46
N TRP A 180 -21.67 12.77 3.21
CA TRP A 180 -21.39 11.53 2.49
C TRP A 180 -21.02 11.76 1.03
N ASP A 181 -21.52 12.83 0.41
CA ASP A 181 -21.30 13.14 -1.01
C ASP A 181 -19.87 13.67 -1.23
N ASN A 182 -19.35 14.44 -0.27
CA ASN A 182 -17.97 14.94 -0.27
C ASN A 182 -16.95 13.94 0.32
N THR A 183 -17.20 12.64 0.22
CA THR A 183 -16.23 11.62 0.62
C THR A 183 -15.02 11.64 -0.33
N ARG A 184 -13.81 11.76 0.23
CA ARG A 184 -12.57 11.82 -0.56
C ARG A 184 -11.59 10.74 -0.18
N ILE A 185 -10.83 10.26 -1.16
CA ILE A 185 -9.71 9.34 -0.93
C ILE A 185 -8.46 10.17 -0.65
N ILE A 186 -7.85 9.95 0.51
CA ILE A 186 -6.59 10.58 0.89
C ILE A 186 -5.44 9.78 0.29
N ASN A 187 -5.40 8.48 0.62
CA ASN A 187 -4.33 7.57 0.24
C ASN A 187 -4.87 6.21 -0.21
N THR A 188 -4.09 5.51 -1.02
CA THR A 188 -4.39 4.13 -1.45
C THR A 188 -3.27 3.19 -1.00
N GLU A 189 -3.63 2.07 -0.39
CA GLU A 189 -2.72 1.03 0.07
C GLU A 189 -3.44 -0.32 0.20
N GLN A 190 -3.03 -1.32 -0.57
CA GLN A 190 -3.65 -2.65 -0.53
C GLN A 190 -3.23 -3.43 0.72
N GLN A 191 -1.97 -3.26 1.15
CA GLN A 191 -1.45 -3.98 2.32
C GLN A 191 -2.02 -3.40 3.61
N LYS A 192 -2.82 -4.20 4.33
CA LYS A 192 -3.54 -3.79 5.54
C LYS A 192 -2.67 -3.07 6.57
N TYR A 193 -1.53 -3.66 6.93
CA TYR A 193 -0.61 -3.07 7.91
C TYR A 193 -0.08 -1.69 7.50
N LYS A 194 0.34 -1.53 6.24
CA LYS A 194 0.81 -0.23 5.72
C LYS A 194 -0.33 0.79 5.65
N ARG A 195 -1.55 0.32 5.41
CA ARG A 195 -2.74 1.17 5.37
C ARG A 195 -3.06 1.73 6.76
N TRP A 196 -2.95 0.91 7.81
CA TRP A 196 -3.10 1.36 9.19
C TRP A 196 -2.06 2.42 9.59
N ILE A 197 -0.80 2.23 9.19
CA ILE A 197 0.24 3.25 9.40
C ILE A 197 -0.14 4.55 8.70
N LYS A 198 -0.56 4.49 7.43
CA LYS A 198 -0.98 5.67 6.66
C LYS A 198 -2.18 6.39 7.28
N GLU A 199 -3.17 5.64 7.76
CA GLU A 199 -4.32 6.18 8.48
C GLU A 199 -3.88 6.92 9.75
N ALA A 200 -3.05 6.28 10.59
CA ALA A 200 -2.54 6.91 11.80
C ALA A 200 -1.73 8.19 11.50
N ILE A 201 -0.95 8.20 10.41
CA ILE A 201 -0.18 9.39 9.99
C ILE A 201 -1.15 10.53 9.63
N GLU A 202 -2.21 10.24 8.87
CA GLU A 202 -3.19 11.25 8.47
C GLU A 202 -4.00 11.78 9.66
N ILE A 203 -4.38 10.92 10.59
CA ILE A 203 -5.03 11.30 11.85
C ILE A 203 -4.13 12.27 12.63
N ARG A 204 -2.86 11.90 12.84
CA ARG A 204 -1.90 12.70 13.61
C ARG A 204 -1.56 14.02 12.92
N ARG A 205 -1.42 14.02 11.59
CA ARG A 205 -1.16 15.21 10.77
C ARG A 205 -2.26 16.26 10.92
N ARG A 206 -3.52 15.84 10.94
CA ARG A 206 -4.69 16.75 11.03
C ARG A 206 -5.07 17.12 12.45
N GLY A 207 -4.71 16.29 13.44
CA GLY A 207 -4.84 16.60 14.86
C GLY A 207 -6.28 16.98 15.24
N CYS A 208 -6.48 18.21 15.73
CA CYS A 208 -7.75 18.71 16.26
C CYS A 208 -8.90 18.79 15.23
N GLY A 209 -8.59 18.76 13.93
CA GLY A 209 -9.58 18.71 12.86
C GLY A 209 -10.14 17.31 12.59
N THR A 210 -9.63 16.27 13.25
CA THR A 210 -10.07 14.89 13.02
C THR A 210 -11.02 14.41 14.11
N MET A 211 -12.04 13.65 13.73
CA MET A 211 -12.86 12.90 14.68
C MET A 211 -12.08 11.68 15.15
N ILE A 212 -11.51 11.77 16.34
CA ILE A 212 -10.66 10.72 16.92
C ILE A 212 -11.42 10.13 18.11
N ARG A 213 -11.48 8.80 18.18
CA ARG A 213 -11.92 8.08 19.38
C ARG A 213 -10.71 7.69 20.25
N ASP A 214 -9.74 7.03 19.62
CA ASP A 214 -8.48 6.55 20.22
C ASP A 214 -7.34 6.82 19.21
N ASP A 215 -6.06 6.61 19.56
CA ASP A 215 -4.85 6.85 18.73
C ASP A 215 -4.79 6.11 17.35
N GLY A 216 -5.91 5.59 16.86
CA GLY A 216 -6.06 4.73 15.71
C GLY A 216 -5.82 3.27 16.05
N VAL A 217 -5.96 2.38 15.06
CA VAL A 217 -5.62 0.95 15.22
C VAL A 217 -4.10 0.76 15.38
N TYR A 218 -3.31 1.71 14.88
CA TYR A 218 -1.86 1.65 14.91
C TYR A 218 -1.28 2.82 15.69
N SER A 219 -0.55 2.52 16.77
CA SER A 219 0.17 3.53 17.54
C SER A 219 1.47 3.89 16.84
N LEU A 220 1.55 5.14 16.36
CA LEU A 220 2.79 5.71 15.82
C LEU A 220 3.70 6.16 16.96
N ASP A 221 4.97 5.77 16.88
CA ASP A 221 6.01 6.23 17.80
C ASP A 221 6.18 7.76 17.80
N ARG A 222 6.60 8.35 18.92
CA ARG A 222 6.83 9.81 19.03
C ARG A 222 7.98 10.29 18.13
N ALA A 223 8.88 9.41 17.69
CA ALA A 223 9.90 9.74 16.70
C ALA A 223 9.31 10.27 15.38
N TRP A 224 8.03 10.00 15.09
CA TRP A 224 7.35 10.56 13.93
C TRP A 224 6.94 12.03 14.10
N ASP A 225 6.90 12.55 15.34
CA ASP A 225 6.38 13.89 15.62
C ASP A 225 7.25 14.98 15.01
N CYS A 226 8.57 14.79 14.92
CA CYS A 226 9.46 15.74 14.25
C CYS A 226 9.18 15.83 12.74
N ILE A 227 8.78 14.73 12.10
CA ILE A 227 8.50 14.68 10.65
C ILE A 227 7.09 15.20 10.36
N ILE A 228 6.11 14.84 11.20
CA ILE A 228 4.69 15.19 10.99
C ILE A 228 4.40 16.63 11.46
N GLY A 229 5.08 17.10 12.50
CA GLY A 229 4.85 18.40 13.15
C GLY A 229 5.31 19.62 12.35
N GLU A 230 6.27 19.47 11.43
CA GLU A 230 6.77 20.57 10.58
C GLU A 230 5.67 21.21 9.71
N GLY A 231 4.59 20.47 9.42
CA GLY A 231 3.43 20.99 8.70
C GLY A 231 2.59 22.05 9.45
N ARG A 232 2.80 22.23 10.77
CA ARG A 232 2.10 23.26 11.57
C ARG A 232 2.84 24.61 11.62
N ALA A 233 4.12 24.67 11.22
CA ALA A 233 4.98 25.85 11.34
C ALA A 233 5.13 26.66 10.03
N GLY A 234 4.27 26.43 9.04
CA GLY A 234 4.40 26.98 7.68
C GLY A 234 3.67 28.30 7.39
N SER A 235 3.23 29.07 8.38
CA SER A 235 2.55 30.36 8.17
C SER A 235 3.13 31.53 8.98
N ARG A 236 4.45 31.53 9.22
CA ARG A 236 5.18 32.77 9.51
C ARG A 236 6.11 33.06 8.36
N GLY A 237 5.74 34.03 7.53
CA GLY A 237 6.51 34.45 6.37
C GLY A 237 7.94 34.80 6.78
N ARG A 238 8.91 34.08 6.22
CA ARG A 238 10.23 34.67 6.00
C ARG A 238 10.06 35.63 4.83
N GLN A 239 9.92 36.92 5.14
CA GLN A 239 10.17 37.95 4.14
C GLN A 239 11.58 37.74 3.60
N ARG A 240 11.67 37.52 2.29
CA ARG A 240 12.92 37.55 1.55
C ARG A 240 13.41 39.01 1.59
N PRO A 241 14.62 39.31 2.07
CA PRO A 241 15.17 40.65 1.93
C PRO A 241 15.24 40.99 0.44
N LEU A 242 14.60 42.08 0.05
CA LEU A 242 14.75 42.67 -1.27
C LEU A 242 16.21 43.13 -1.39
N LEU A 243 16.92 42.61 -2.38
CA LEU A 243 18.22 43.14 -2.77
C LEU A 243 18.02 44.57 -3.29
N PRO A 244 18.83 45.56 -2.88
CA PRO A 244 18.77 46.90 -3.43
C PRO A 244 19.13 46.86 -4.92
N ALA A 245 18.34 47.56 -5.74
CA ALA A 245 18.65 47.77 -7.14
C ALA A 245 19.78 48.80 -7.26
N ASP A 246 20.86 48.41 -7.92
CA ASP A 246 21.95 49.30 -8.31
C ASP A 246 21.42 50.39 -9.26
N LYS A 247 21.84 51.62 -9.01
CA LYS A 247 21.74 52.76 -9.94
C LYS A 247 23.09 52.98 -10.58
#